data_AF-A0A8H4WMB6-F1
#
_entry.id   AF-A0A8H4WMB6-F1
#
_cell.length_a   1.000
_cell.length_b   1.000
_cell.length_c   1.000
_cell.angle_alpha   90.00
_cell.angle_beta   90.00
_cell.angle_gamma   90.00
#
_symmetry.space_group_name_H-M   'P 1'
#
loop_
_entity.id
_entity.type
_entity.pdbx_description
1 polymer ?
#
loop_
_entity_poly.entity_id
_entity_poly.type
_entity_poly.pdbx_seq_one_letter_code
_entity_poly.pdbx_strand_id
1 'polypeptide(L)'
;MDRADSDLRYYLQYGKCPEKRWFGCLSRVVRYIHSLDIRHQDIKPENILIKGGRVLLADFGLSQNGIRKKPSHFLWIREYCAPEVDNGDACGLPADIFSLGAVFLEMLIARDCPDLFEDLENILKFPSDGTLSYAKNIVIVHLWIEENLRPPRLARQ
;
A
#
# COMPACT_ATOMS: atom_id res chain seq x y z
N MET A 1 10.12 14.23 19.92
CA MET A 1 9.02 13.90 18.98
C MET A 1 8.07 13.02 19.75
N ASP A 2 6.86 13.50 20.05
CA ASP A 2 5.89 12.73 20.83
C ASP A 2 5.56 11.40 20.12
N ARG A 3 5.62 10.30 20.87
CA ARG A 3 5.40 8.93 20.39
C ARG A 3 4.02 8.79 19.70
N ALA A 4 3.97 8.05 18.60
CA ALA A 4 2.70 7.65 17.98
C ALA A 4 1.97 6.65 18.88
N ASP A 5 0.65 6.56 18.74
CA ASP A 5 -0.16 5.60 19.49
C ASP A 5 0.04 4.19 18.93
N SER A 6 0.17 4.08 17.60
CA SER A 6 0.37 2.82 16.86
C SER A 6 0.75 3.10 15.39
N ASP A 7 0.80 2.06 14.57
CA ASP A 7 0.94 2.10 13.11
C ASP A 7 -0.20 1.35 12.42
N LEU A 8 -0.34 1.52 11.11
CA LEU A 8 -1.44 0.94 10.35
C LEU A 8 -1.33 -0.57 10.27
N ARG A 9 -0.12 -1.16 10.28
CA ARG A 9 0.04 -2.62 10.29
C ARG A 9 -0.64 -3.23 11.50
N TYR A 10 -0.41 -2.64 12.68
CA TYR A 10 -1.07 -3.06 13.91
C TYR A 10 -2.60 -2.94 13.79
N TYR A 11 -3.12 -1.89 13.16
CA TYR A 11 -4.57 -1.75 12.96
C TYR A 11 -5.15 -2.89 12.12
N LEU A 12 -4.49 -3.22 11.02
CA LEU A 12 -4.93 -4.26 10.08
C LEU A 12 -4.87 -5.66 10.71
N GLN A 13 -3.80 -5.98 11.46
CA GLN A 13 -3.62 -7.30 12.08
C GLN A 13 -4.59 -7.58 13.25
N TYR A 14 -4.93 -6.56 14.03
CA TYR A 14 -5.75 -6.73 15.24
C TYR A 14 -7.22 -6.35 15.03
N GLY A 15 -7.68 -6.32 13.77
CA GLY A 15 -9.08 -6.08 13.43
C GLY A 15 -9.59 -4.69 13.81
N LYS A 16 -8.69 -3.70 13.95
CA LYS A 16 -9.10 -2.31 14.15
C LYS A 16 -9.46 -1.70 12.81
N CYS A 17 -10.67 -1.18 12.74
CA CYS A 17 -11.23 -0.59 11.53
C CYS A 17 -10.53 0.73 11.14
N PRO A 18 -9.89 0.84 9.96
CA PRO A 18 -9.33 2.10 9.47
C PRO A 18 -10.43 3.14 9.19
N GLU A 19 -10.20 4.40 9.56
CA GLU A 19 -11.21 5.44 9.35
C GLU A 19 -11.32 5.86 7.88
N LYS A 20 -12.55 6.08 7.39
CA LYS A 20 -12.82 6.55 6.01
C LYS A 20 -12.03 7.80 5.61
N ARG A 21 -11.84 8.74 6.54
CA ARG A 21 -11.10 9.99 6.28
C ARG A 21 -9.60 9.78 6.03
N TRP A 22 -9.03 8.68 6.49
CA TRP A 22 -7.59 8.42 6.38
C TRP A 22 -7.13 8.24 4.94
N PHE A 23 -7.97 7.69 4.06
CA PHE A 23 -7.71 7.60 2.62
C PHE A 23 -7.41 8.99 2.04
N GLY A 24 -8.28 9.97 2.30
CA GLY A 24 -8.10 11.34 1.85
C GLY A 24 -6.88 12.03 2.49
N CYS A 25 -6.58 11.75 3.76
CA CYS A 25 -5.38 12.25 4.42
C CYS A 25 -4.09 11.74 3.76
N LEU A 26 -3.99 10.43 3.53
CA LEU A 26 -2.83 9.81 2.90
C LEU A 26 -2.63 10.29 1.46
N SER A 27 -3.70 10.35 0.65
CA SER A 27 -3.62 10.91 -0.71
C SER A 27 -3.12 12.36 -0.72
N ARG A 28 -3.53 13.18 0.26
CA ARG A 28 -3.06 14.56 0.38
C ARG A 28 -1.57 14.64 0.73
N VAL A 29 -1.09 13.77 1.61
CA VAL A 29 0.34 13.73 1.99
C VAL A 29 1.19 13.28 0.82
N VAL A 30 0.81 12.22 0.11
CA VAL A 30 1.53 11.74 -1.08
C VAL A 30 1.54 12.81 -2.19
N ARG A 31 0.39 13.44 -2.46
CA ARG A 31 0.32 14.56 -3.41
C ARG A 31 1.24 15.72 -3.01
N TYR A 32 1.34 16.03 -1.72
CA TYR A 32 2.20 17.09 -1.24
C TYR A 32 3.69 16.78 -1.49
N ILE A 33 4.17 15.60 -1.10
CA ILE A 33 5.58 15.23 -1.32
C ILE A 33 5.91 15.13 -2.82
N HIS A 34 4.99 14.62 -3.64
CA HIS A 34 5.14 14.58 -5.10
C HIS A 34 5.19 15.97 -5.72
N SER A 35 4.46 16.95 -5.18
CA SER A 35 4.55 18.35 -5.63
C SER A 35 5.90 19.02 -5.34
N LEU A 36 6.68 18.43 -4.43
CA LEU A 36 8.05 18.84 -4.12
C LEU A 36 9.09 18.03 -4.90
N ASP A 37 8.67 17.23 -5.88
CA ASP A 37 9.51 16.25 -6.60
C ASP A 37 10.21 15.26 -5.66
N ILE A 38 9.52 14.83 -4.59
CA ILE A 38 10.02 13.84 -3.64
C ILE A 38 9.19 12.56 -3.77
N ARG A 39 9.85 11.43 -3.98
CA ARG A 39 9.27 10.09 -3.81
C ARG A 39 9.62 9.50 -2.44
N HIS A 40 8.67 8.82 -1.83
CA HIS A 40 8.82 8.17 -0.52
C HIS A 40 9.61 6.86 -0.61
N GLN A 41 9.28 6.01 -1.60
CA GLN A 41 9.85 4.68 -1.89
C GLN A 41 9.55 3.55 -0.90
N ASP A 42 9.01 3.86 0.28
CA ASP A 42 8.68 2.84 1.29
C ASP A 42 7.30 3.07 1.91
N ILE A 43 6.28 3.28 1.06
CA ILE A 43 4.89 3.39 1.55
C ILE A 43 4.38 1.99 1.85
N LYS A 44 4.11 1.73 3.13
CA LYS A 44 3.58 0.47 3.67
C LYS A 44 2.90 0.73 5.02
N PRO A 45 2.08 -0.19 5.54
CA PRO A 45 1.33 0.03 6.78
C PRO A 45 2.21 0.37 8.00
N GLU A 46 3.42 -0.18 8.10
CA GLU A 46 4.37 0.10 9.19
C GLU A 46 4.82 1.57 9.22
N ASN A 47 4.86 2.21 8.05
CA ASN A 47 5.29 3.60 7.88
C ASN A 47 4.11 4.59 7.93
N ILE A 48 2.91 4.13 8.28
CA ILE A 48 1.73 4.97 8.46
C ILE A 48 1.37 4.95 9.95
N LEU A 49 1.71 6.03 10.64
CA LEU A 49 1.51 6.16 12.08
C LEU A 49 0.11 6.67 12.40
N ILE A 50 -0.49 6.16 13.47
CA ILE A 50 -1.74 6.64 14.04
C ILE A 50 -1.45 7.42 15.31
N LYS A 51 -2.00 8.63 15.40
CA LYS A 51 -1.91 9.46 16.60
C LYS A 51 -3.14 10.34 16.79
N GLY A 52 -3.87 10.15 17.90
CA GLY A 52 -5.05 10.95 18.23
C GLY A 52 -6.10 10.97 17.12
N GLY A 53 -6.34 9.82 16.48
CA GLY A 53 -7.28 9.65 15.35
C GLY A 53 -6.78 10.21 14.01
N ARG A 54 -5.52 10.64 13.92
CA ARG A 54 -4.89 11.12 12.68
C ARG A 54 -3.93 10.07 12.13
N VAL A 55 -3.81 10.03 10.80
CA VAL A 55 -2.76 9.26 10.10
C VAL A 55 -1.64 10.17 9.65
N LEU A 56 -0.42 9.67 9.75
CA LEU A 56 0.82 10.36 9.43
C LEU A 56 1.68 9.42 8.59
N LEU A 57 2.14 9.87 7.41
CA LEU A 57 3.19 9.15 6.68
C LEU A 57 4.54 9.45 7.34
N ALA A 58 5.32 8.42 7.61
CA ALA A 58 6.60 8.48 8.32
C ALA A 58 7.67 7.66 7.58
N ASP A 59 8.89 7.75 8.10
CA ASP A 59 10.10 7.08 7.57
C ASP A 59 10.49 7.49 6.14
N PHE A 60 11.01 8.71 6.04
CA PHE A 60 11.59 9.26 4.81
C PHE A 60 13.04 8.81 4.58
N GLY A 61 13.54 7.79 5.28
CA GLY A 61 14.94 7.34 5.20
C GLY A 61 15.37 6.90 3.80
N LEU A 62 14.41 6.49 2.97
CA LEU A 62 14.62 6.05 1.59
C LEU A 62 14.16 7.07 0.54
N SER A 63 13.67 8.22 0.99
CA SER A 63 13.12 9.23 0.10
C SER A 63 14.19 9.85 -0.81
N GLN A 64 13.84 10.08 -2.07
CA GLN A 64 14.73 10.67 -3.07
C GLN A 64 13.95 11.63 -3.97
N ASN A 65 14.67 12.35 -4.84
CA ASN A 65 14.03 13.13 -5.89
C ASN A 65 13.23 12.25 -6.87
N GLY A 66 12.22 12.84 -7.51
CA GLY A 66 11.30 12.16 -8.42
C GLY A 66 11.92 11.74 -9.76
N ILE A 67 13.20 12.08 -9.97
CA ILE A 67 13.98 11.69 -11.16
C ILE A 67 13.94 10.17 -11.33
N ARG A 68 13.53 9.72 -12.52
CA ARG A 68 13.48 8.29 -12.84
C ARG A 68 14.89 7.70 -12.79
N LYS A 69 15.10 6.76 -11.87
CA LYS A 69 16.39 6.08 -11.65
C LYS A 69 16.12 4.65 -11.24
N LYS A 70 17.10 3.78 -11.48
CA LYS A 70 17.03 2.42 -10.93
C LYS A 70 16.97 2.50 -9.41
N PRO A 71 16.14 1.67 -8.76
CA PRO A 71 16.00 1.64 -7.31
C PRO A 71 17.34 1.25 -6.67
N SER A 72 17.78 2.01 -5.66
CA SER A 72 19.00 1.73 -4.91
C SER A 72 18.83 0.60 -3.87
N HIS A 73 17.59 0.23 -3.55
CA HIS A 73 17.27 -0.71 -2.45
C HIS A 73 16.26 -1.80 -2.85
N PHE A 74 16.14 -2.15 -4.13
CA PHE A 74 15.13 -3.09 -4.65
C PHE A 74 15.15 -4.49 -4.02
N LEU A 75 16.26 -4.90 -3.41
CA LEU A 75 16.37 -6.19 -2.72
C LEU A 75 15.64 -6.25 -1.38
N TRP A 76 15.27 -5.10 -0.79
CA TRP A 76 14.83 -5.01 0.60
C TRP A 76 13.32 -4.73 0.78
N ILE A 77 12.61 -4.31 -0.28
CA ILE A 77 11.21 -3.84 -0.20
C ILE A 77 10.41 -4.51 -1.32
N ARG A 78 9.68 -5.57 -0.99
CA ARG A 78 9.00 -6.41 -2.01
C ARG A 78 7.50 -6.50 -1.89
N GLU A 79 6.96 -6.33 -0.69
CA GLU A 79 5.53 -6.55 -0.49
C GLU A 79 4.71 -5.49 -1.24
N TYR A 80 4.90 -4.22 -0.91
CA TYR A 80 4.13 -3.09 -1.45
C TYR A 80 4.75 -2.40 -2.66
N CYS A 81 5.90 -2.88 -3.17
CA CYS A 81 6.61 -2.17 -4.24
C CYS A 81 5.90 -2.32 -5.59
N ALA A 82 6.09 -1.33 -6.46
CA ALA A 82 5.55 -1.36 -7.81
C ALA A 82 6.28 -2.39 -8.69
N PRO A 83 5.64 -2.92 -9.76
CA PRO A 83 6.26 -3.90 -10.66
C PRO A 83 7.58 -3.43 -11.27
N GLU A 84 7.69 -2.15 -11.64
CA GLU A 84 8.95 -1.58 -12.14
C GLU A 84 10.05 -1.52 -11.07
N VAL A 85 9.69 -1.47 -9.79
CA VAL A 85 10.66 -1.52 -8.68
C VAL A 85 11.14 -2.96 -8.46
N ASP A 86 10.22 -3.93 -8.47
CA ASP A 86 10.55 -5.36 -8.34
C ASP A 86 11.45 -5.84 -9.49
N ASN A 87 11.20 -5.36 -10.71
CA ASN A 87 12.02 -5.64 -11.89
C ASN A 87 13.39 -4.94 -11.88
N GLY A 88 13.62 -4.00 -10.96
CA GLY A 88 14.84 -3.18 -10.93
C GLY A 88 14.94 -2.14 -12.05
N ASP A 89 13.80 -1.77 -12.64
CA ASP A 89 13.69 -0.76 -13.69
C ASP A 89 13.77 0.66 -13.12
N ALA A 90 13.91 1.65 -14.02
CA ALA A 90 13.88 3.04 -13.60
C ALA A 90 12.48 3.46 -13.12
N CYS A 91 12.35 3.75 -11.83
CA CYS A 91 11.09 4.13 -11.18
C CYS A 91 11.09 5.62 -10.79
N GLY A 92 9.91 6.21 -10.62
CA GLY A 92 9.72 7.63 -10.26
C GLY A 92 8.55 7.80 -9.28
N LEU A 93 7.97 8.99 -9.22
CA LEU A 93 6.79 9.29 -8.38
C LEU A 93 5.64 8.27 -8.51
N PRO A 94 5.32 7.70 -9.70
CA PRO A 94 4.23 6.71 -9.82
C PRO A 94 4.40 5.44 -8.98
N ALA A 95 5.62 5.07 -8.60
CA ALA A 95 5.85 3.88 -7.78
C ALA A 95 5.20 4.02 -6.40
N ASP A 96 5.23 5.22 -5.81
CA ASP A 96 4.53 5.50 -4.54
C ASP A 96 3.00 5.39 -4.69
N ILE A 97 2.45 5.68 -5.87
CA ILE A 97 1.00 5.58 -6.12
C ILE A 97 0.58 4.12 -6.10
N PHE A 98 1.39 3.22 -6.67
CA PHE A 98 1.15 1.79 -6.59
C PHE A 98 1.17 1.31 -5.13
N SER A 99 2.21 1.66 -4.38
CA SER A 99 2.34 1.28 -2.97
C SER A 99 1.19 1.83 -2.11
N LEU A 100 0.77 3.06 -2.36
CA LEU A 100 -0.42 3.64 -1.72
C LEU A 100 -1.70 2.88 -2.09
N GLY A 101 -1.83 2.43 -3.34
CA GLY A 101 -2.96 1.61 -3.80
C GLY A 101 -3.04 0.26 -3.09
N ALA A 102 -1.90 -0.41 -2.90
CA ALA A 102 -1.82 -1.65 -2.12
C ALA A 102 -2.26 -1.43 -0.66
N VAL A 103 -1.77 -0.38 -0.01
CA VAL A 103 -2.21 0.02 1.35
C VAL A 103 -3.73 0.31 1.38
N PHE A 104 -4.25 1.01 0.37
CA PHE A 104 -5.68 1.32 0.31
C PHE A 104 -6.55 0.07 0.13
N LEU A 105 -6.07 -0.93 -0.60
CA LEU A 105 -6.77 -2.20 -0.75
C LEU A 105 -6.93 -2.89 0.61
N GLU A 106 -5.84 -3.02 1.38
CA GLU A 106 -5.89 -3.60 2.72
C GLU A 106 -6.78 -2.80 3.67
N MET A 107 -6.67 -1.47 3.64
CA MET A 107 -7.54 -0.59 4.44
C MET A 107 -9.01 -0.74 4.08
N LEU A 108 -9.34 -0.95 2.80
CA LEU A 108 -10.70 -1.14 2.33
C LEU A 108 -11.26 -2.47 2.83
N ILE A 109 -10.49 -3.54 2.69
CA ILE A 109 -10.88 -4.89 3.12
C ILE A 109 -11.08 -4.93 4.63
N ALA A 110 -10.11 -4.44 5.41
CA ALA A 110 -10.21 -4.41 6.87
C ALA A 110 -11.39 -3.57 7.38
N ARG A 111 -11.86 -2.59 6.59
CA ARG A 111 -12.99 -1.73 6.94
C ARG A 111 -14.34 -2.32 6.55
N ASP A 112 -14.46 -2.78 5.31
CA ASP A 112 -15.76 -3.06 4.69
C ASP A 112 -16.02 -4.56 4.50
N CYS A 113 -14.97 -5.40 4.42
CA CYS A 113 -15.06 -6.83 4.15
C CYS A 113 -13.96 -7.62 4.90
N PRO A 114 -13.88 -7.54 6.24
CA PRO A 114 -12.74 -8.07 7.00
C PRO A 114 -12.51 -9.58 6.83
N ASP A 115 -13.57 -10.33 6.54
CA ASP A 115 -13.49 -11.79 6.29
C ASP A 115 -12.62 -12.14 5.06
N LEU A 116 -12.42 -11.19 4.14
CA LEU A 116 -11.60 -11.36 2.94
C LEU A 116 -10.09 -11.11 3.17
N PHE A 117 -9.68 -10.71 4.37
CA PHE A 117 -8.30 -10.32 4.63
C PHE A 117 -7.33 -11.52 4.54
N GLU A 118 -7.73 -12.68 5.07
CA GLU A 118 -6.93 -13.92 4.96
C GLU A 118 -6.78 -14.37 3.50
N ASP A 119 -7.85 -14.25 2.71
CA ASP A 119 -7.82 -14.56 1.28
C ASP A 119 -6.85 -13.63 0.53
N LEU A 120 -6.87 -12.33 0.84
CA LEU A 120 -5.89 -11.38 0.27
C LEU A 120 -4.46 -11.78 0.64
N GLU A 121 -4.18 -12.10 1.90
CA GLU A 121 -2.83 -12.55 2.29
C GLU A 121 -2.42 -13.80 1.52
N ASN A 122 -3.34 -14.74 1.32
CA ASN A 122 -3.06 -15.99 0.62
C ASN A 122 -2.73 -15.78 -0.87
N ILE A 123 -3.42 -14.88 -1.56
CA ILE A 123 -3.07 -14.58 -2.96
C ILE A 123 -1.76 -13.78 -3.10
N LEU A 124 -1.34 -13.08 -2.05
CA LEU A 124 -0.07 -12.34 -2.04
C LEU A 124 1.13 -13.26 -1.77
N LYS A 125 0.93 -14.41 -1.10
CA LYS A 125 1.98 -15.39 -0.80
C LYS A 125 2.48 -16.07 -2.07
N PHE A 126 3.76 -15.91 -2.35
CA PHE A 126 4.42 -16.59 -3.46
C PHE A 126 4.71 -18.05 -3.09
N PRO A 127 4.24 -19.06 -3.88
CA PRO A 127 4.29 -20.45 -3.46
C PRO A 127 5.69 -21.02 -3.21
N SER A 128 6.72 -20.48 -3.86
CA SER A 128 8.07 -21.05 -3.79
C SER A 128 8.83 -20.72 -2.50
N ASP A 129 8.58 -19.55 -1.90
CA ASP A 129 9.34 -19.04 -0.76
C ASP A 129 8.47 -18.39 0.33
N GLY A 130 7.15 -18.35 0.14
CA GLY A 130 6.20 -17.74 1.08
C GLY A 130 6.28 -16.22 1.15
N THR A 131 7.06 -15.56 0.30
CA THR A 131 7.17 -14.10 0.30
C THR A 131 5.87 -13.45 -0.15
N LEU A 132 5.45 -12.39 0.55
CA LEU A 132 4.31 -11.57 0.13
C LEU A 132 4.76 -10.58 -0.94
N SER A 133 4.01 -10.46 -2.04
CA SER A 133 4.29 -9.44 -3.06
C SER A 133 3.07 -9.08 -3.91
N TYR A 134 2.73 -7.79 -3.92
CA TYR A 134 1.76 -7.23 -4.86
C TYR A 134 2.28 -7.23 -6.30
N ALA A 135 3.55 -6.87 -6.51
CA ALA A 135 4.15 -6.80 -7.85
C ALA A 135 4.15 -8.17 -8.55
N LYS A 136 4.64 -9.22 -7.87
CA LYS A 136 4.73 -10.56 -8.46
C LYS A 136 3.38 -11.19 -8.73
N ASN A 137 2.38 -10.88 -7.89
CA ASN A 137 1.04 -11.45 -7.98
C ASN A 137 0.01 -10.46 -8.56
N ILE A 138 0.44 -9.39 -9.25
CA ILE A 138 -0.44 -8.29 -9.67
C ILE A 138 -1.63 -8.76 -10.52
N VAL A 139 -1.43 -9.76 -11.38
CA VAL A 139 -2.50 -10.34 -12.20
C VAL A 139 -3.51 -11.07 -11.31
N ILE A 140 -3.04 -11.85 -10.34
CA ILE A 140 -3.90 -12.60 -9.41
C ILE A 140 -4.66 -11.63 -8.51
N VAL A 141 -4.00 -10.61 -7.98
CA VAL A 141 -4.62 -9.54 -7.18
C VAL A 141 -5.72 -8.83 -7.99
N HIS A 142 -5.45 -8.51 -9.26
CA HIS A 142 -6.45 -7.88 -10.12
C HIS A 142 -7.68 -8.77 -10.30
N LEU A 143 -7.50 -10.06 -10.64
CA LEU A 143 -8.61 -11.01 -10.79
C LEU A 143 -9.40 -11.17 -9.49
N TRP A 144 -8.71 -11.24 -8.35
CA TRP A 144 -9.34 -11.35 -7.05
C TRP A 144 -10.18 -10.11 -6.70
N ILE A 145 -9.71 -8.90 -6.99
CA ILE A 145 -10.48 -7.66 -6.81
C ILE A 145 -11.76 -7.69 -7.66
N GLU A 146 -11.66 -8.15 -8.90
CA GLU A 146 -12.78 -8.23 -9.83
C GLU A 146 -13.86 -9.22 -9.39
N GLU A 147 -13.46 -10.30 -8.73
CA GLU A 147 -14.35 -11.32 -8.20
C GLU A 147 -15.00 -10.91 -6.87
N ASN A 148 -14.24 -10.28 -5.98
CA ASN A 148 -14.65 -10.09 -4.59
C ASN A 148 -15.14 -8.67 -4.25
N LEU A 149 -14.64 -7.63 -4.95
CA LEU A 149 -14.88 -6.22 -4.58
C LEU A 149 -15.72 -5.45 -5.60
N ARG A 150 -15.94 -6.00 -6.81
CA ARG A 150 -16.86 -5.36 -7.76
C ARG A 150 -18.31 -5.55 -7.30
N PRO A 151 -19.12 -4.48 -7.24
CA PRO A 151 -20.54 -4.64 -7.03
C PRO A 151 -21.11 -5.52 -8.16
N PRO A 152 -22.13 -6.36 -7.89
CA PRO A 152 -22.79 -7.13 -8.92
C PRO A 152 -23.20 -6.16 -10.03
N ARG A 153 -22.83 -6.46 -11.29
CA ARG A 153 -23.27 -5.67 -12.43
C ARG A 153 -24.80 -5.60 -12.31
N LEU A 154 -25.34 -4.41 -12.03
CA LEU A 154 -26.77 -4.17 -12.08
C LEU A 154 -27.24 -4.78 -13.40
N ALA A 155 -28.03 -5.84 -13.31
CA ALA A 155 -28.64 -6.44 -14.48
C ALA A 155 -29.37 -5.29 -15.17
N ARG A 156 -28.88 -4.91 -16.36
CA ARG A 156 -29.56 -3.93 -17.19
C ARG A 156 -30.92 -4.56 -17.51
N GLN A 157 -31.96 -4.09 -16.81
CA GLN A 157 -33.35 -4.29 -17.21
C GLN A 157 -33.62 -3.44 -18.45
#